data_AF-A0A0R3SFN3-F1
#
_entry.id   AF-A0A0R3SFN3-F1
#
_cell.length_a   1.000
_cell.length_b   1.000
_cell.length_c   1.000
_cell.angle_alpha   90.00
_cell.angle_beta   90.00
_cell.angle_gamma   90.00
#
_symmetry.space_group_name_H-M   'P 1'
#
loop_
_entity.id
_entity.type
_entity.pdbx_description
1 polymer ?
#
loop_
_entity_poly.entity_id
_entity_poly.type
_entity_poly.pdbx_seq_one_letter_code
_entity_poly.pdbx_strand_id
1 'polypeptide(L)'
;LVEYLKTYDSRELDHWIDVIKNHDFSSLKVWLIASVPGRHKGNKMNSFGHLKLASILEKIEVDRSWPVVGQFSSIGSLGRQPTQWLTTEWSSSMAGRGARGIRLIYPSLKTVRESLEGYAAGGCLPYSSGVAARQPWLRFFLHDWVGCNPGISKAAPHIKSYCRCSPDGENVAWFLLTSSNLSKAAWGCYQMNKTQFMIRSYELGVLFTPEINENTVGQHP
;
A
#
# COMPACT_ATOMS: atom_id res chain seq x y z
N LEU A 1 13.24 2.55 -10.43
CA LEU A 1 14.10 1.60 -9.70
C LEU A 1 15.43 2.22 -9.30
N VAL A 2 16.21 2.80 -10.23
CA VAL A 2 17.49 3.46 -9.93
C VAL A 2 17.36 4.55 -8.85
N GLU A 3 16.32 5.40 -8.91
CA GLU A 3 16.06 6.42 -7.89
C GLU A 3 15.93 5.82 -6.49
N TYR A 4 15.20 4.70 -6.36
CA TYR A 4 15.02 3.99 -5.09
C TYR A 4 16.35 3.44 -4.55
N LEU A 5 17.14 2.76 -5.37
CA LEU A 5 18.43 2.17 -4.94
C LEU A 5 19.41 3.26 -4.50
N LYS A 6 19.46 4.40 -5.20
CA LYS A 6 20.30 5.53 -4.81
C LYS A 6 19.97 6.11 -3.44
N THR A 7 18.76 5.87 -2.90
CA THR A 7 18.40 6.38 -1.56
C THR A 7 19.08 5.67 -0.40
N TYR A 8 19.65 4.49 -0.63
CA TYR A 8 20.41 3.75 0.38
C TYR A 8 21.79 4.35 0.64
N ASP A 9 22.30 5.19 -0.26
CA ASP A 9 23.64 5.81 -0.17
C ASP A 9 24.75 4.79 0.17
N SER A 10 24.71 3.64 -0.52
CA SER A 10 25.57 2.48 -0.26
C SER A 10 26.33 2.11 -1.53
N ARG A 11 27.67 2.07 -1.43
CA ARG A 11 28.55 1.72 -2.54
C ARG A 11 28.37 0.28 -3.01
N GLU A 12 27.92 -0.59 -2.13
CA GLU A 12 27.57 -1.98 -2.43
C GLU A 12 26.44 -2.09 -3.48
N LEU A 13 25.63 -1.03 -3.64
CA LEU A 13 24.58 -0.97 -4.65
C LEU A 13 25.01 -0.32 -5.97
N ASP A 14 26.19 0.31 -6.04
CA ASP A 14 26.64 1.00 -7.25
C ASP A 14 26.75 0.03 -8.44
N HIS A 15 27.33 -1.15 -8.19
CA HIS A 15 27.40 -2.22 -9.19
C HIS A 15 26.00 -2.58 -9.74
N TRP A 16 25.02 -2.78 -8.85
CA TRP A 16 23.66 -3.13 -9.26
C TRP A 16 22.94 -2.01 -9.98
N ILE A 17 23.16 -0.76 -9.56
CA ILE A 17 22.64 0.43 -10.23
C ILE A 17 23.17 0.49 -11.66
N ASP A 18 24.46 0.21 -11.87
CA ASP A 18 25.07 0.24 -13.20
C ASP A 18 24.63 -0.95 -14.06
N VAL A 19 24.46 -2.15 -13.48
CA VAL A 19 23.82 -3.28 -14.17
C VAL A 19 22.42 -2.86 -14.66
N ILE A 20 21.57 -2.29 -13.79
CA ILE A 20 20.21 -1.88 -14.15
C ILE A 20 20.20 -0.80 -15.25
N LYS A 21 21.09 0.20 -15.18
CA LYS A 21 21.17 1.25 -16.22
C LYS A 21 21.57 0.73 -17.59
N ASN A 22 22.31 -0.38 -17.65
CA ASN A 22 22.80 -0.97 -18.90
C ASN A 22 21.86 -2.02 -19.50
N HIS A 23 20.64 -2.18 -18.95
CA HIS A 23 19.63 -3.10 -19.48
C HIS A 23 18.37 -2.34 -19.89
N ASP A 24 17.68 -2.86 -20.91
CA ASP A 24 16.42 -2.31 -21.37
C ASP A 24 15.25 -2.84 -20.52
N PHE A 25 14.46 -1.91 -19.96
CA PHE A 25 13.25 -2.18 -19.19
C PHE A 25 12.00 -1.58 -19.85
N SER A 26 12.08 -1.16 -21.12
CA SER A 26 10.99 -0.53 -21.87
C SER A 26 9.73 -1.39 -21.97
N SER A 27 9.85 -2.71 -21.87
CA SER A 27 8.72 -3.64 -21.92
C SER A 27 7.93 -3.73 -20.60
N LEU A 28 8.38 -3.12 -19.51
CA LEU A 28 7.68 -3.16 -18.22
C LEU A 28 6.39 -2.33 -18.25
N LYS A 29 5.26 -2.96 -17.92
CA LYS A 29 3.94 -2.32 -17.87
C LYS A 29 3.42 -2.05 -16.45
N VAL A 30 4.34 -1.86 -15.49
CA VAL A 30 4.01 -1.65 -14.08
C VAL A 30 4.68 -0.40 -13.53
N TRP A 31 4.05 0.22 -12.55
CA TRP A 31 4.63 1.35 -11.83
C TRP A 31 5.33 0.86 -10.57
N LEU A 32 6.52 1.39 -10.31
CA LEU A 32 7.19 1.17 -9.04
C LEU A 32 6.62 2.11 -7.97
N ILE A 33 6.11 1.56 -6.87
CA ILE A 33 5.67 2.31 -5.70
C ILE A 33 6.63 1.98 -4.56
N ALA A 34 7.39 2.99 -4.13
CA ALA A 34 8.42 2.83 -3.11
C ALA A 34 8.16 3.73 -1.91
N SER A 35 8.62 3.29 -0.74
CA SER A 35 8.76 4.13 0.44
C SER A 35 10.23 4.20 0.84
N VAL A 36 10.67 5.41 1.19
CA VAL A 36 12.04 5.69 1.61
C VAL A 36 12.00 6.50 2.91
N PRO A 37 12.68 6.06 3.99
CA PRO A 37 12.73 6.79 5.24
C PRO A 37 13.21 8.21 5.06
N GLY A 38 12.53 9.16 5.69
CA GLY A 38 12.93 10.56 5.61
C GLY A 38 11.79 11.53 5.83
N ARG A 39 12.16 12.82 5.79
CA ARG A 39 11.24 13.96 5.82
C ARG A 39 11.32 14.66 4.47
N HIS A 40 10.38 14.32 3.60
CA HIS A 40 10.29 14.84 2.24
C HIS A 40 9.55 16.18 2.24
N LYS A 41 10.01 17.15 1.46
CA LYS A 41 9.45 18.52 1.39
C LYS A 41 9.36 18.99 -0.07
N GLY A 42 8.48 19.96 -0.32
CA GLY A 42 8.27 20.53 -1.65
C GLY A 42 7.94 19.44 -2.68
N ASN A 43 8.54 19.53 -3.86
CA ASN A 43 8.27 18.61 -4.97
C ASN A 43 8.61 17.14 -4.66
N LYS A 44 9.49 16.87 -3.68
CA LYS A 44 9.86 15.51 -3.28
C LYS A 44 8.81 14.79 -2.44
N MET A 45 7.78 15.49 -1.97
CA MET A 45 6.72 14.87 -1.15
C MET A 45 5.96 13.77 -1.90
N ASN A 46 5.83 13.91 -3.22
CA ASN A 46 5.11 12.95 -4.07
C ASN A 46 6.02 11.86 -4.65
N SER A 47 7.29 11.78 -4.23
CA SER A 47 8.24 10.78 -4.75
C SER A 47 8.01 9.39 -4.15
N PHE A 48 7.46 9.30 -2.93
CA PHE A 48 7.38 8.05 -2.17
C PHE A 48 6.05 7.88 -1.42
N GLY A 49 5.82 6.67 -0.92
CA GLY A 49 4.67 6.34 -0.06
C GLY A 49 3.33 6.54 -0.74
N HIS A 50 2.30 6.88 0.06
CA HIS A 50 0.94 6.98 -0.47
C HIS A 50 0.75 8.19 -1.39
N LEU A 51 1.60 9.22 -1.31
CA LEU A 51 1.55 10.38 -2.21
C LEU A 51 2.06 10.04 -3.61
N LYS A 52 3.07 9.18 -3.73
CA LYS A 52 3.49 8.65 -5.04
C LYS A 52 2.35 7.88 -5.70
N LEU A 53 1.69 7.02 -4.94
CA LEU A 53 0.53 6.28 -5.42
C LEU A 53 -0.59 7.23 -5.87
N ALA A 54 -0.92 8.24 -5.07
CA ALA A 54 -1.94 9.24 -5.42
C ALA A 54 -1.67 9.92 -6.77
N SER A 55 -0.41 10.32 -7.02
CA SER A 55 -0.02 10.99 -8.27
C SER A 55 -0.27 10.17 -9.54
N ILE A 56 -0.33 8.84 -9.41
CA ILE A 56 -0.64 7.91 -10.50
C ILE A 56 -2.15 7.67 -10.56
N LEU A 57 -2.78 7.36 -9.43
CA LEU A 57 -4.20 7.01 -9.36
C LEU A 57 -5.14 8.19 -9.68
N GLU A 58 -4.72 9.44 -9.51
CA GLU A 58 -5.49 10.62 -9.92
C GLU A 58 -5.76 10.69 -11.44
N LYS A 59 -4.97 9.94 -12.23
CA LYS A 59 -5.11 9.83 -13.69
C LYS A 59 -6.01 8.67 -14.12
N ILE A 60 -6.42 7.81 -13.20
CA ILE A 60 -7.24 6.63 -13.48
C ILE A 60 -8.69 6.96 -13.11
N GLU A 61 -9.59 6.84 -14.09
CA GLU A 61 -11.02 6.98 -13.84
C GLU A 61 -11.58 5.68 -13.30
N VAL A 62 -12.23 5.76 -12.14
CA VAL A 62 -12.86 4.62 -11.46
C VAL A 62 -14.21 5.09 -10.93
N ASP A 63 -15.24 4.28 -11.10
CA ASP A 63 -16.54 4.55 -10.49
C ASP A 63 -16.36 4.72 -8.97
N ARG A 64 -16.91 5.82 -8.45
CA ARG A 64 -16.88 6.17 -7.03
C ARG A 64 -17.62 5.15 -6.17
N SER A 65 -18.51 4.34 -6.73
CA SER A 65 -19.18 3.26 -6.00
C SER A 65 -18.22 2.14 -5.56
N TRP A 66 -17.05 2.03 -6.19
CA TRP A 66 -16.08 0.96 -5.91
C TRP A 66 -15.30 1.28 -4.62
N PRO A 67 -15.26 0.37 -3.63
CA PRO A 67 -14.50 0.58 -2.39
C PRO A 67 -13.00 0.46 -2.59
N VAL A 68 -12.23 1.13 -1.73
CA VAL A 68 -10.81 0.82 -1.54
C VAL A 68 -10.70 -0.47 -0.73
N VAL A 69 -9.91 -1.42 -1.22
CA VAL A 69 -9.61 -2.67 -0.52
C VAL A 69 -8.13 -2.70 -0.17
N GLY A 70 -7.81 -3.06 1.08
CA GLY A 70 -6.44 -3.29 1.52
C GLY A 70 -6.34 -4.61 2.27
N GLN A 71 -5.32 -5.39 1.99
CA GLN A 71 -4.99 -6.64 2.67
C GLN A 71 -3.54 -6.56 3.13
N PHE A 72 -3.29 -6.92 4.39
CA PHE A 72 -1.96 -6.80 5.00
C PHE A 72 -1.77 -7.81 6.12
N SER A 73 -0.52 -7.99 6.56
CA SER A 73 -0.15 -8.94 7.61
C SER A 73 0.19 -8.25 8.94
N SER A 74 0.26 -6.91 8.99
CA SER A 74 0.55 -6.14 10.19
C SER A 74 -0.18 -4.80 10.21
N ILE A 75 -0.43 -4.28 11.40
CA ILE A 75 -1.14 -3.02 11.63
C ILE A 75 -0.32 -2.13 12.58
N GLY A 76 -0.04 -0.90 12.13
CA GLY A 76 0.60 0.14 12.94
C GLY A 76 -0.39 1.02 13.72
N SER A 77 0.15 2.02 14.42
CA SER A 77 -0.66 3.06 15.09
C SER A 77 -1.22 4.05 14.06
N LEU A 78 -2.54 4.04 13.88
CA LEU A 78 -3.25 4.84 12.86
C LEU A 78 -3.81 6.15 13.42
N GLY A 79 -4.08 6.18 14.73
CA GLY A 79 -4.65 7.32 15.43
C GLY A 79 -5.81 6.92 16.34
N ARG A 80 -6.21 7.83 17.23
CA ARG A 80 -7.35 7.63 18.16
C ARG A 80 -8.69 7.69 17.45
N GLN A 81 -8.76 8.27 16.26
CA GLN A 81 -9.96 8.37 15.43
C GLN A 81 -9.65 8.01 13.97
N PRO A 82 -10.62 7.47 13.20
CA PRO A 82 -10.42 7.13 11.79
C PRO A 82 -9.95 8.31 10.93
N THR A 83 -10.45 9.51 11.25
CA THR A 83 -10.21 10.78 10.54
C THR A 83 -8.79 11.31 10.70
N GLN A 84 -8.00 10.80 11.65
CA GLN A 84 -6.64 11.28 11.88
C GLN A 84 -5.65 10.86 10.79
N TRP A 85 -5.95 9.80 10.03
CA TRP A 85 -5.07 9.36 8.95
C TRP A 85 -5.76 8.40 7.97
N LEU A 86 -6.46 7.37 8.49
CA LEU A 86 -7.00 6.30 7.65
C LEU A 86 -8.05 6.82 6.66
N THR A 87 -9.07 7.53 7.14
CA THR A 87 -10.21 7.99 6.32
C THR A 87 -9.99 9.37 5.72
N THR A 88 -8.77 9.91 5.83
CA THR A 88 -8.40 11.24 5.33
C THR A 88 -7.21 11.11 4.40
N GLU A 89 -5.99 11.04 4.93
CA GLU A 89 -4.76 10.99 4.12
C GLU A 89 -4.68 9.71 3.29
N TRP A 90 -4.67 8.56 3.97
CA TRP A 90 -4.41 7.28 3.34
C TRP A 90 -5.51 6.90 2.35
N SER A 91 -6.78 6.95 2.75
CA SER A 91 -7.87 6.56 1.86
C SER A 91 -8.04 7.50 0.68
N SER A 92 -7.79 8.80 0.84
CA SER A 92 -7.90 9.74 -0.30
C SER A 92 -6.85 9.43 -1.36
N SER A 93 -5.61 9.14 -0.95
CA SER A 93 -4.56 8.71 -1.88
C SER A 93 -4.91 7.41 -2.62
N MET A 94 -5.43 6.41 -1.89
CA MET A 94 -5.88 5.14 -2.49
C MET A 94 -7.10 5.33 -3.40
N ALA A 95 -7.94 6.30 -3.11
CA ALA A 95 -9.18 6.52 -3.86
C ALA A 95 -8.98 7.28 -5.19
N GLY A 96 -7.85 7.96 -5.39
CA GLY A 96 -7.68 8.87 -6.52
C GLY A 96 -8.78 9.95 -6.52
N ARG A 97 -9.75 9.83 -7.42
CA ARG A 97 -10.88 10.77 -7.57
C ARG A 97 -12.12 10.48 -6.70
N GLY A 98 -11.96 9.62 -5.70
CA GLY A 98 -12.99 9.28 -4.70
C GLY A 98 -13.43 7.81 -4.76
N ALA A 99 -13.88 7.29 -3.61
CA ALA A 99 -14.32 5.91 -3.42
C ALA A 99 -15.41 5.83 -2.35
N ARG A 100 -16.31 4.85 -2.47
CA ARG A 100 -17.38 4.60 -1.51
C ARG A 100 -16.99 3.41 -0.64
N GLY A 101 -16.41 3.73 0.51
CA GLY A 101 -16.08 2.75 1.54
C GLY A 101 -14.65 2.24 1.48
N ILE A 102 -14.26 1.61 2.58
CA ILE A 102 -12.94 1.04 2.82
C ILE A 102 -13.16 -0.37 3.38
N ARG A 103 -12.52 -1.37 2.78
CA ARG A 103 -12.56 -2.76 3.25
C ARG A 103 -11.12 -3.21 3.54
N LEU A 104 -10.85 -3.58 4.78
CA LEU A 104 -9.52 -3.96 5.22
C LEU A 104 -9.52 -5.43 5.60
N ILE A 105 -8.68 -6.24 4.97
CA ILE A 105 -8.60 -7.69 5.21
C ILE A 105 -7.43 -7.98 6.14
N TYR A 106 -7.74 -8.57 7.29
CA TYR A 106 -6.76 -9.02 8.28
C TYR A 106 -7.32 -10.27 9.00
N PRO A 107 -6.53 -11.35 9.18
CA PRO A 107 -7.04 -12.60 9.73
C PRO A 107 -7.63 -12.45 11.13
N SER A 108 -8.81 -13.04 11.35
CA SER A 108 -9.38 -13.16 12.69
C SER A 108 -8.65 -14.18 13.54
N LEU A 109 -8.88 -14.16 14.86
CA LEU A 109 -8.38 -15.19 15.77
C LEU A 109 -8.83 -16.60 15.34
N LYS A 110 -10.08 -16.72 14.86
CA LYS A 110 -10.63 -17.99 14.38
C LYS A 110 -9.84 -18.48 13.16
N THR A 111 -9.62 -17.60 12.18
CA THR A 111 -8.87 -17.93 10.96
C THR A 111 -7.44 -18.33 11.25
N VAL A 112 -6.76 -17.66 12.18
CA VAL A 112 -5.40 -18.07 12.61
C VAL A 112 -5.44 -19.44 13.27
N ARG A 113 -6.34 -19.65 14.24
CA ARG A 113 -6.48 -20.94 14.95
C ARG A 113 -6.77 -22.11 14.00
N GLU A 114 -7.55 -21.88 12.95
CA GLU A 114 -7.98 -22.88 11.96
C GLU A 114 -7.05 -22.98 10.73
N SER A 115 -5.98 -22.18 10.70
CA SER A 115 -4.95 -22.22 9.67
C SER A 115 -4.09 -23.49 9.75
N LEU A 116 -3.32 -23.77 8.69
CA LEU A 116 -2.39 -24.91 8.63
C LEU A 116 -1.35 -24.89 9.75
N GLU A 117 -0.91 -23.70 10.15
CA GLU A 117 0.11 -23.48 11.19
C GLU A 117 -0.52 -23.25 12.58
N GLY A 118 -1.86 -23.20 12.67
CA GLY A 118 -2.58 -22.84 13.87
C GLY A 118 -2.11 -21.51 14.47
N TYR A 119 -1.99 -21.43 15.79
CA TYR A 119 -1.54 -20.21 16.47
C TYR A 119 -0.12 -19.78 16.11
N ALA A 120 0.74 -20.67 15.61
CA ALA A 120 2.10 -20.31 15.21
C ALA A 120 2.11 -19.32 14.04
N ALA A 121 1.10 -19.36 13.16
CA ALA A 121 0.91 -18.39 12.09
C ALA A 121 0.77 -16.95 12.62
N GLY A 122 0.27 -16.78 13.86
CA GLY A 122 0.19 -15.47 14.51
C GLY A 122 1.54 -14.76 14.66
N GLY A 123 2.66 -15.52 14.65
CA GLY A 123 4.00 -14.96 14.71
C GLY A 123 4.36 -14.06 13.51
N CYS A 124 3.77 -14.32 12.34
CA CYS A 124 3.95 -13.49 11.13
C CYS A 124 2.82 -12.45 10.93
N LEU A 125 1.90 -12.35 11.90
CA LEU A 125 0.78 -11.42 11.91
C LEU A 125 0.88 -10.39 13.06
N PRO A 126 1.91 -9.52 13.08
CA PRO A 126 2.12 -8.63 14.21
C PRO A 126 1.09 -7.50 14.26
N TYR A 127 0.21 -7.58 15.26
CA TYR A 127 -0.65 -6.48 15.70
C TYR A 127 -0.75 -6.52 17.22
N SER A 128 0.07 -5.70 17.90
CA SER A 128 0.18 -5.78 19.35
C SER A 128 -1.07 -5.26 20.06
N SER A 129 -1.39 -5.87 21.20
CA SER A 129 -2.53 -5.48 22.06
C SER A 129 -2.51 -3.99 22.43
N GLY A 130 -1.32 -3.45 22.72
CA GLY A 130 -1.13 -2.03 23.03
C GLY A 130 -1.44 -1.09 21.86
N VAL A 131 -1.13 -1.48 20.62
CA VAL A 131 -1.53 -0.71 19.43
C VAL A 131 -3.04 -0.83 19.23
N ALA A 132 -3.59 -2.05 19.28
CA ALA A 132 -5.01 -2.30 19.08
C ALA A 132 -5.91 -1.54 20.06
N ALA A 133 -5.54 -1.51 21.34
CA ALA A 133 -6.28 -0.81 22.40
C ALA A 133 -6.42 0.70 22.15
N ARG A 134 -5.50 1.32 21.41
CA ARG A 134 -5.54 2.77 21.09
C ARG A 134 -6.41 3.11 19.88
N GLN A 135 -6.85 2.11 19.12
CA GLN A 135 -7.63 2.29 17.90
C GLN A 135 -8.78 1.25 17.76
N PRO A 136 -9.65 1.13 18.78
CA PRO A 136 -10.73 0.14 18.76
C PRO A 136 -11.72 0.34 17.61
N TRP A 137 -11.77 1.55 17.04
CA TRP A 137 -12.58 1.89 15.87
C TRP A 137 -12.18 1.11 14.61
N LEU A 138 -10.95 0.60 14.52
CA LEU A 138 -10.46 -0.06 13.31
C LEU A 138 -11.27 -1.32 12.95
N ARG A 139 -11.82 -2.01 13.95
CA ARG A 139 -12.60 -3.25 13.76
C ARG A 139 -13.81 -3.08 12.84
N PHE A 140 -14.36 -1.87 12.72
CA PHE A 140 -15.50 -1.60 11.84
C PHE A 140 -15.13 -1.60 10.35
N PHE A 141 -13.83 -1.62 10.02
CA PHE A 141 -13.33 -1.74 8.66
C PHE A 141 -12.79 -3.14 8.34
N LEU A 142 -12.59 -3.98 9.36
CA LEU A 142 -11.93 -5.27 9.22
C LEU A 142 -12.86 -6.34 8.67
N HIS A 143 -12.31 -7.13 7.76
CA HIS A 143 -12.92 -8.31 7.15
C HIS A 143 -11.95 -9.47 7.31
N ASP A 144 -12.48 -10.67 7.43
CA ASP A 144 -11.66 -11.87 7.65
C ASP A 144 -10.93 -12.30 6.36
N TRP A 145 -9.85 -13.06 6.53
CA TRP A 145 -9.12 -13.66 5.42
C TRP A 145 -9.91 -14.84 4.85
N VAL A 146 -10.24 -14.74 3.56
CA VAL A 146 -10.88 -15.81 2.79
C VAL A 146 -10.17 -15.92 1.45
N GLY A 147 -9.57 -17.08 1.18
CA GLY A 147 -8.94 -17.39 -0.08
C GLY A 147 -9.94 -17.83 -1.14
N CYS A 148 -9.50 -17.85 -2.42
CA CYS A 148 -10.35 -18.29 -3.53
C CYS A 148 -10.70 -19.79 -3.48
N ASN A 149 -10.01 -20.56 -2.63
CA ASN A 149 -10.32 -21.95 -2.34
C ASN A 149 -10.00 -22.27 -0.87
N PRO A 150 -10.53 -23.37 -0.32
CA PRO A 150 -10.32 -23.74 1.08
C PRO A 150 -8.85 -23.91 1.48
N GLY A 151 -7.97 -24.30 0.55
CA GLY A 151 -6.53 -24.45 0.81
C GLY A 151 -5.87 -23.11 1.13
N ILE A 152 -6.16 -22.08 0.31
CA ILE A 152 -5.63 -20.72 0.52
C ILE A 152 -6.22 -20.09 1.78
N SER A 153 -7.51 -20.32 2.08
CA SER A 153 -8.11 -19.82 3.33
C SER A 153 -7.41 -20.33 4.59
N LYS A 154 -6.77 -21.50 4.53
CA LYS A 154 -5.99 -22.07 5.63
C LYS A 154 -4.54 -21.62 5.66
N ALA A 155 -4.03 -20.95 4.62
CA ALA A 155 -2.69 -20.38 4.62
C ALA A 155 -2.74 -18.93 5.14
N ALA A 156 -2.04 -18.65 6.24
CA ALA A 156 -2.02 -17.30 6.80
C ALA A 156 -1.35 -16.30 5.84
N PRO A 157 -1.97 -15.14 5.56
CA PRO A 157 -1.45 -14.22 4.56
C PRO A 157 -0.25 -13.42 5.10
N HIS A 158 0.92 -13.64 4.50
CA HIS A 158 2.05 -12.71 4.62
C HIS A 158 2.21 -11.79 3.39
N ILE A 159 1.39 -11.98 2.37
CA ILE A 159 1.23 -11.05 1.23
C ILE A 159 0.59 -9.73 1.70
N LYS A 160 0.86 -8.63 0.99
CA LYS A 160 0.16 -7.35 1.16
C LYS A 160 -0.26 -6.84 -0.19
N SER A 161 -1.55 -6.54 -0.33
CA SER A 161 -2.12 -6.05 -1.58
C SER A 161 -3.16 -4.97 -1.34
N TYR A 162 -3.25 -4.03 -2.28
CA TYR A 162 -4.24 -2.96 -2.26
C TYR A 162 -4.88 -2.86 -3.64
N CYS A 163 -6.18 -2.57 -3.71
CA CYS A 163 -6.88 -2.41 -4.98
C CYS A 163 -8.13 -1.53 -4.87
N ARG A 164 -8.69 -1.20 -6.04
CA ARG A 164 -10.08 -0.76 -6.21
C ARG A 164 -10.84 -1.85 -6.95
N CYS A 165 -11.83 -2.45 -6.29
CA CYS A 165 -12.60 -3.57 -6.83
C CYS A 165 -14.07 -3.17 -7.00
N SER A 166 -14.73 -3.68 -8.03
CA SER A 166 -16.16 -3.47 -8.25
C SER A 166 -16.99 -4.05 -7.09
N PRO A 167 -18.18 -3.50 -6.79
CA PRO A 167 -19.01 -3.99 -5.70
C PRO A 167 -19.35 -5.49 -5.78
N ASP A 168 -19.44 -6.04 -6.99
CA ASP A 168 -19.68 -7.47 -7.28
C ASP A 168 -18.42 -8.36 -7.19
N GLY A 169 -17.22 -7.76 -7.12
CA GLY A 169 -15.96 -8.50 -7.04
C GLY A 169 -15.39 -8.96 -8.39
N GLU A 170 -16.02 -8.64 -9.51
CA GLU A 170 -15.64 -9.17 -10.84
C GLU A 170 -14.55 -8.36 -11.54
N ASN A 171 -14.37 -7.09 -11.17
CA ASN A 171 -13.45 -6.17 -11.84
C ASN A 171 -12.52 -5.47 -10.85
N VAL A 172 -11.32 -5.14 -11.31
CA VAL A 172 -10.30 -4.41 -10.54
C VAL A 172 -9.78 -3.26 -11.39
N ALA A 173 -9.84 -2.03 -10.85
CA ALA A 173 -9.43 -0.83 -11.57
C ALA A 173 -7.93 -0.53 -11.45
N TRP A 174 -7.27 -1.09 -10.44
CA TRP A 174 -5.83 -1.13 -10.27
C TRP A 174 -5.51 -2.10 -9.14
N PHE A 175 -4.31 -2.69 -9.18
CA PHE A 175 -3.85 -3.65 -8.18
C PHE A 175 -2.41 -3.34 -7.78
N LEU A 176 -2.14 -3.23 -6.50
CA LEU A 176 -0.81 -3.03 -5.95
C LEU A 176 -0.41 -4.26 -5.14
N LEU A 177 0.74 -4.83 -5.47
CA LEU A 177 1.44 -5.83 -4.66
C LEU A 177 2.66 -5.19 -4.01
N THR A 178 2.81 -5.29 -2.69
CA THR A 178 3.86 -4.53 -1.98
C THR A 178 4.32 -5.21 -0.68
N SER A 179 5.41 -4.73 -0.11
CA SER A 179 5.83 -5.02 1.27
C SER A 179 5.08 -4.18 2.32
N SER A 180 4.53 -3.01 1.93
CA SER A 180 3.90 -2.05 2.83
C SER A 180 2.69 -2.64 3.56
N ASN A 181 2.80 -2.77 4.88
CA ASN A 181 1.65 -3.04 5.76
C ASN A 181 0.82 -1.76 6.02
N LEU A 182 -0.34 -1.89 6.67
CA LEU A 182 -1.16 -0.74 7.06
C LEU A 182 -0.52 0.03 8.23
N SER A 183 0.40 0.94 7.91
CA SER A 183 1.06 1.77 8.91
C SER A 183 1.53 3.11 8.33
N LYS A 184 1.61 4.14 9.18
CA LYS A 184 2.24 5.43 8.84
C LYS A 184 3.73 5.31 8.57
N ALA A 185 4.39 4.30 9.14
CA ALA A 185 5.81 4.07 8.95
C ALA A 185 6.12 3.65 7.49
N ALA A 186 5.30 2.73 6.97
CA ALA A 186 5.38 2.24 5.59
C ALA A 186 4.85 3.27 4.59
N TRP A 187 3.63 3.79 4.81
CA TRP A 187 2.95 4.62 3.81
C TRP A 187 3.27 6.11 3.88
N GLY A 188 3.74 6.58 5.03
CA GLY A 188 3.98 7.98 5.33
C GLY A 188 2.78 8.71 5.92
N CYS A 189 3.04 9.89 6.48
CA CYS A 189 2.01 10.83 6.94
C CYS A 189 2.49 12.28 6.85
N TYR A 190 1.56 13.21 6.66
CA TYR A 190 1.86 14.63 6.72
C TYR A 190 2.29 15.09 8.12
N GLN A 191 3.17 16.09 8.16
CA GLN A 191 3.64 16.79 9.34
C GLN A 191 3.72 18.30 9.05
N MET A 192 3.92 19.12 10.08
CA MET A 192 4.16 20.57 9.95
C MET A 192 3.12 21.25 9.04
N ASN A 193 1.83 21.13 9.38
CA ASN A 193 0.72 21.69 8.59
C ASN A 193 0.78 21.29 7.10
N LYS A 194 1.09 20.02 6.83
CA LYS A 194 1.19 19.43 5.47
C LYS A 194 2.32 19.98 4.60
N THR A 195 3.31 20.67 5.17
CA THR A 195 4.51 21.12 4.44
C THR A 195 5.65 20.09 4.41
N GLN A 196 5.47 18.96 5.12
CA GLN A 196 6.44 17.88 5.22
C GLN A 196 5.73 16.53 5.19
N PHE A 197 6.30 15.56 4.49
CA PHE A 197 5.84 14.18 4.44
C PHE A 197 6.87 13.24 5.06
N MET A 198 6.48 12.49 6.08
CA MET A 198 7.39 11.66 6.88
C MET A 198 7.11 10.18 6.67
N ILE A 199 8.15 9.44 6.26
CA ILE A 199 8.17 7.98 6.09
C ILE A 199 9.27 7.43 7.01
N ARG A 200 9.07 6.23 7.59
CA ARG A 200 10.03 5.61 8.52
C ARG A 200 10.65 4.30 8.02
N SER A 201 10.07 3.71 6.98
CA SER A 201 10.48 2.39 6.49
C SER A 201 10.85 2.43 5.01
N TYR A 202 11.76 1.55 4.62
CA TYR A 202 11.94 1.17 3.23
C TYR A 202 10.85 0.18 2.85
N GLU A 203 10.11 0.47 1.78
CA GLU A 203 9.10 -0.44 1.23
C GLU A 203 9.19 -0.41 -0.29
N LEU A 204 8.74 -1.49 -0.94
CA LEU A 204 8.70 -1.56 -2.38
C LEU A 204 7.47 -2.34 -2.85
N GLY A 205 6.93 -1.96 -3.99
CA GLY A 205 5.80 -2.64 -4.61
C GLY A 205 5.64 -2.29 -6.07
N VAL A 206 4.86 -3.09 -6.76
CA VAL A 206 4.51 -2.92 -8.17
C VAL A 206 3.01 -2.70 -8.31
N LEU A 207 2.65 -1.60 -8.95
CA LEU A 207 1.27 -1.22 -9.24
C LEU A 207 0.95 -1.58 -10.70
N PHE A 208 -0.08 -2.39 -10.84
CA PHE A 208 -0.74 -2.72 -12.08
C PHE A 208 -1.91 -1.77 -12.28
N THR A 209 -1.95 -1.12 -13.44
CA THR A 209 -3.04 -0.26 -13.89
C THR A 209 -3.56 -0.79 -15.22
N PRO A 210 -4.81 -0.50 -15.60
CA PRO A 210 -5.23 -0.58 -16.99
C PRO A 210 -4.22 0.17 -17.87
N GLU A 211 -4.06 -0.23 -19.13
CA GLU A 211 -3.20 0.50 -20.06
C GLU A 211 -3.69 1.95 -20.14
N ILE A 212 -2.89 2.86 -19.59
CA ILE A 212 -3.11 4.29 -19.74
C ILE A 212 -2.54 4.61 -21.12
N ASN A 213 -3.39 4.85 -22.12
CA ASN A 213 -2.94 5.29 -23.44
C ASN A 213 -1.92 6.43 -23.27
N GLU A 214 -0.70 6.24 -23.77
CA GLU A 214 0.42 7.19 -23.63
C GLU A 214 0.04 8.59 -24.17
N ASN A 215 -0.92 8.67 -25.09
CA ASN A 215 -1.49 9.92 -25.60
C ASN A 215 -2.18 10.80 -24.54
N THR A 216 -2.45 10.28 -23.35
CA THR A 216 -3.04 11.03 -22.22
C THR A 216 -2.01 11.53 -21.23
N VAL A 217 -0.76 11.06 -21.31
CA VAL A 217 0.33 11.58 -20.49
C VAL A 217 1.08 12.59 -21.34
N GLY A 218 0.55 13.81 -21.35
CA GLY A 218 1.20 14.95 -21.96
C GLY A 218 2.69 14.96 -21.63
N GLN A 219 3.48 15.12 -22.69
CA GLN A 219 4.88 15.49 -22.63
C GLN A 219 5.07 16.55 -21.54
N HIS A 220 5.91 16.25 -20.58
CA HIS A 220 6.54 17.30 -19.78
C HIS A 220 8.05 17.11 -19.81
N PRO A 221 8.79 18.23 -19.87
CA PRO A 221 10.17 18.33 -20.34
C PRO A 221 11.20 17.64 -19.44
#